data_AF-A0A1C6CLK7-F1
#
_entry.id   AF-A0A1C6CLK7-F1
#
_cell.length_a   1.000
_cell.length_b   1.000
_cell.length_c   1.000
_cell.angle_alpha   90.00
_cell.angle_beta   90.00
_cell.angle_gamma   90.00
#
_symmetry.space_group_name_H-M   'P 1'
#
loop_
_entity.id
_entity.type
_entity.pdbx_description
1 polymer ?
#
loop_
_entity_poly.entity_id
_entity_poly.type
_entity_poly.pdbx_seq_one_letter_code
_entity_poly.pdbx_strand_id
1 'polypeptide(L)' 'MTVIFAKEQFVCSKAVRDGDSATLFLEGGGTVVFSGVQDWDAFTLEDGAWTAPEVQPVEQLRADVDFLAVMTGVML' A
#
# COMPACT_ATOMS: atom_id res chain seq x y z
N MET A 1 -15.17 3.70 7.57
CA MET A 1 -14.89 2.29 7.97
C MET A 1 -14.23 2.31 9.34
N THR A 2 -14.33 1.25 10.13
CA THR A 2 -13.65 1.15 11.43
C THR A 2 -12.64 0.02 11.39
N VAL A 3 -11.39 0.31 11.76
CA VAL A 3 -10.32 -0.68 11.87
C VAL A 3 -9.99 -0.88 13.34
N ILE A 4 -10.05 -2.13 13.81
CA ILE A 4 -9.73 -2.51 15.18
C ILE A 4 -8.41 -3.26 15.19
N PHE A 5 -7.45 -2.79 15.98
CA PHE A 5 -6.15 -3.42 16.15
C PHE A 5 -5.67 -3.26 17.59
N ALA A 6 -5.15 -4.32 18.20
CA ALA A 6 -4.63 -4.31 19.58
C ALA A 6 -5.59 -3.71 20.64
N LYS A 7 -6.91 -3.87 20.45
CA LYS A 7 -8.01 -3.28 21.26
C LYS A 7 -8.21 -1.76 21.08
N GLU A 8 -7.50 -1.13 20.16
CA GLU A 8 -7.75 0.24 19.73
C GLU A 8 -8.66 0.24 18.50
N GLN A 9 -9.51 1.26 18.38
CA GLN A 9 -10.41 1.46 17.25
C GLN A 9 -10.02 2.74 16.51
N PHE A 10 -9.91 2.62 15.19
CA PHE A 10 -9.56 3.70 14.29
C PHE A 10 -10.70 3.92 13.31
N VAL A 11 -11.28 5.12 13.31
CA VAL A 11 -12.27 5.52 12.28
C VAL A 11 -11.50 6.04 11.07
N CYS A 12 -11.54 5.25 9.99
CA CYS A 12 -10.74 5.48 8.80
C CYS A 12 -11.64 5.74 7.58
N SER A 13 -11.17 6.61 6.68
CA SER A 13 -11.73 6.76 5.35
C SER A 13 -11.18 5.72 4.38
N LYS A 14 -9.91 5.31 4.55
CA LYS A 14 -9.22 4.34 3.70
C LYS A 14 -8.21 3.52 4.51
N ALA A 15 -8.09 2.24 4.21
CA ALA A 15 -7.06 1.36 4.76
C ALA A 15 -6.28 0.70 3.62
N VAL A 16 -4.96 0.90 3.58
CA VAL A 16 -4.06 0.37 2.55
C VAL A 16 -3.16 -0.69 3.16
N ARG A 17 -3.08 -1.84 2.48
CA ARG A 17 -2.16 -2.93 2.83
C ARG A 17 -1.05 -3.00 1.80
N ASP A 18 0.19 -2.76 2.23
CA ASP A 18 1.37 -2.80 1.39
C ASP A 18 2.42 -3.75 2.00
N GLY A 19 2.53 -4.97 1.47
CA GLY A 19 3.47 -5.98 1.94
C GLY A 19 3.29 -6.31 3.43
N ASP A 20 4.23 -5.86 4.25
CA ASP A 20 4.28 -6.01 5.72
C ASP A 20 3.85 -4.72 6.46
N SER A 21 3.28 -3.75 5.76
CA SER A 21 2.92 -2.45 6.28
C SER A 21 1.45 -2.14 6.04
N ALA A 22 0.78 -1.58 7.05
CA ALA A 22 -0.61 -1.17 6.98
C ALA A 22 -0.72 0.34 7.19
N THR A 23 -1.31 1.04 6.23
CA THR A 23 -1.52 2.50 6.29
C THR A 23 -3.00 2.80 6.43
N LEU A 24 -3.39 3.38 7.55
CA LEU A 24 -4.75 3.80 7.85
C LEU A 24 -4.87 5.32 7.69
N PHE A 25 -5.78 5.76 6.83
CA PHE A 25 -6.12 7.16 6.64
C PHE A 25 -7.33 7.47 7.54
N LEU A 26 -7.11 8.26 8.59
CA LEU A 26 -8.15 8.64 9.54
C LEU A 26 -9.08 9.70 8.92
N GLU A 27 -10.37 9.67 9.27
CA GLU A 27 -11.30 10.70 8.80
C GLU A 27 -10.96 12.12 9.27
N GLY A 28 -10.25 12.24 10.40
CA GLY A 28 -9.74 13.52 10.91
C GLY A 28 -8.55 14.11 10.15
N GLY A 29 -8.14 13.51 9.03
CA GLY A 29 -6.98 13.95 8.23
C GLY A 29 -5.63 13.44 8.74
N GLY A 30 -5.63 12.59 9.77
CA GLY A 30 -4.43 11.90 10.26
C GLY A 30 -4.11 10.63 9.45
N THR A 31 -2.88 10.16 9.56
CA THR A 31 -2.47 8.87 8.99
C THR A 31 -1.76 8.05 10.07
N VAL A 32 -2.12 6.78 10.19
CA VAL A 32 -1.45 5.82 11.07
C VAL A 32 -0.78 4.77 10.21
N VAL A 33 0.52 4.56 10.43
CA VAL A 33 1.31 3.56 9.69
C VAL A 33 1.76 2.51 10.68
N PHE A 34 1.40 1.26 10.41
CA PHE A 34 1.91 0.08 11.10
C PHE A 34 2.95 -0.58 10.20
N SER A 35 4.10 -0.93 10.75
CA SER A 35 5.18 -1.63 10.04
C SER A 35 5.48 -2.95 10.73
N GLY A 36 5.85 -3.97 9.95
CA GLY A 36 6.12 -5.32 10.48
C GLY A 36 4.86 -6.13 10.82
N VAL A 37 3.75 -5.86 10.12
CA VAL A 37 2.50 -6.61 10.23
C VAL A 37 2.68 -7.99 9.61
N GLN A 38 2.80 -8.99 10.48
CA GLN A 38 2.87 -10.41 10.08
C GLN A 38 1.52 -11.11 10.22
N ASP A 39 0.71 -10.68 11.18
CA ASP A 39 -0.62 -11.22 11.45
C ASP A 39 -1.69 -10.22 11.03
N TRP A 40 -2.32 -10.49 9.88
CA TRP A 40 -3.38 -9.66 9.31
C TRP A 40 -4.75 -9.99 9.90
N ASP A 41 -4.91 -11.16 10.50
CA ASP A 41 -6.15 -11.56 11.17
C ASP A 41 -6.32 -10.82 12.51
N ALA A 42 -5.24 -10.23 13.04
CA ALA A 42 -5.29 -9.31 14.16
C ALA A 42 -6.01 -7.98 13.85
N PHE A 43 -6.22 -7.66 12.57
CA PHE A 43 -6.95 -6.48 12.14
C PHE A 43 -8.40 -6.84 11.82
N THR A 44 -9.34 -6.25 12.53
CA THR A 44 -10.77 -6.37 12.21
C THR A 44 -11.22 -5.13 11.47
N LEU A 45 -11.76 -5.29 10.26
CA LEU A 45 -12.29 -4.19 9.44
C LEU A 45 -13.81 -4.29 9.46
N GLU A 46 -14.47 -3.30 10.05
CA GLU A 46 -15.93 -3.16 10.00
C GLU A 46 -16.32 -2.19 8.87
N ASP A 47 -17.24 -2.65 8.02
CA ASP A 47 -17.77 -1.91 6.88
C ASP A 47 -16.69 -1.37 5.91
N GLY A 48 -15.69 -2.20 5.60
CA GLY A 48 -14.71 -1.89 4.58
C GLY A 48 -13.76 -3.04 4.28
N ALA A 49 -12.77 -2.76 3.42
CA ALA A 49 -11.78 -3.73 3.00
C ALA A 49 -10.41 -3.07 2.86
N TRP A 50 -9.36 -3.88 2.92
CA TRP A 50 -8.02 -3.45 2.57
C TRP A 50 -7.95 -3.06 1.09
N THR A 51 -7.35 -1.92 0.81
CA THR A 51 -7.01 -1.50 -0.55
C THR A 51 -5.54 -1.79 -0.84
N ALA A 52 -5.23 -2.20 -2.06
CA ALA A 52 -3.85 -2.32 -2.51
C ALA A 52 -3.23 -0.92 -2.65
N PRO A 53 -1.91 -0.77 -2.45
CA PRO A 53 -1.21 0.45 -2.81
C PRO A 53 -1.46 0.71 -4.31
N GLU A 54 -1.77 1.96 -4.64
CA GLU A 54 -1.79 2.37 -6.04
C GLU A 54 -0.36 2.27 -6.56
N VAL A 55 -0.09 1.24 -7.37
CA VAL A 55 1.18 1.11 -8.08
C VAL A 55 1.29 2.31 -9.00
N GLN A 56 2.15 3.26 -8.63
CA GLN A 56 2.42 4.40 -9.49
C GLN A 56 3.11 3.88 -10.77
N PRO A 57 2.60 4.15 -11.98
CA PRO A 57 3.12 3.61 -13.24
C PRO A 57 4.57 4.01 -13.59
N VAL A 58 5.24 4.79 -12.74
CA VAL A 58 6.65 5.17 -12.93
C VAL A 58 7.61 3.98 -12.84
N GLU A 59 7.18 2.86 -12.22
CA GLU A 59 7.96 1.61 -12.20
C GLU A 59 7.77 0.74 -13.46
N GLN A 60 6.69 0.91 -14.23
CA GLN A 60 6.52 0.20 -15.52
C GLN A 60 7.39 0.82 -16.64
N LEU A 61 7.65 2.12 -16.59
CA LEU A 61 8.38 2.84 -17.65
C LEU A 61 9.87 2.46 -17.77
N ARG A 62 10.49 1.87 -16.73
CA ARG A 62 11.89 1.42 -16.82
C ARG A 62 12.06 0.10 -17.57
N ALA A 63 11.04 -0.77 -17.58
CA ALA A 63 11.11 -2.05 -18.27
C ALA A 63 11.10 -1.90 -19.80
N ASP A 64 10.41 -0.88 -20.32
CA ASP A 64 10.30 -0.65 -21.77
C ASP A 64 11.56 0.00 -22.39
N VAL A 65 12.33 0.77 -21.62
CA VAL A 65 13.54 1.45 -22.14
C VAL A 65 14.71 0.48 -22.32
N ASP A 66 14.87 -0.52 -21.44
CA ASP A 66 15.94 -1.53 -21.56
C ASP A 66 15.76 -2.45 -22.77
N PHE A 67 14.52 -2.71 -23.20
CA PHE A 67 14.26 -3.51 -24.40
C PHE A 67 14.74 -2.82 -25.69
N LEU A 68 14.64 -1.49 -25.76
CA LEU A 68 15.07 -0.70 -26.92
C LEU A 68 16.59 -0.50 -27.00
N ALA A 69 17.28 -0.41 -25.86
CA ALA A 69 18.74 -0.29 -25.83
C ALA A 69 19.44 -1.57 -26.34
N VAL A 70 18.90 -2.75 -26.02
CA VAL A 70 19.45 -4.04 -26.47
C VAL A 70 19.26 -4.24 -27.98
N MET A 71 18.16 -3.75 -28.55
CA MET A 71 17.85 -3.89 -29.98
C MET A 71 18.58 -2.90 -30.89
N THR A 72 19.12 -1.80 -30.35
CA THR A 72 19.75 -0.72 -31.15
C THR A 72 21.27 -0.65 -31.02
N GLY A 73 21.89 -1.44 -30.14
CA GLY A 73 23.36 -1.59 -30.09
C GLY A 73 24.13 -0.33 -29.75
N VAL A 74 23.51 0.65 -29.09
CA VAL A 74 24.22 1.82 -28.54
C VAL A 74 24.68 1.47 -27.13
N MET A 75 25.95 1.08 -26.99
CA MET A 75 26.63 1.17 -25.70
C MET A 75 26.95 2.65 -25.46
N LEU A 76 26.56 3.17 -24.29
CA LEU A 76 27.09 4.44 -23.76
C LEU A 76 28.61 4.35 -23.55
#